data_AF-A0A367AXL9-F1
#
_entry.id   AF-A0A367AXL9-F1
#
_cell.length_a   1.000
_cell.length_b   1.000
_cell.length_c   1.000
_cell.angle_alpha   90.00
_cell.angle_beta   90.00
_cell.angle_gamma   90.00
#
_symmetry.space_group_name_H-M   'P 1'
#
loop_
_entity.id
_entity.type
_entity.pdbx_description
1 polymer ?
#
loop_
_entity_poly.entity_id
_entity_poly.type
_entity_poly.pdbx_seq_one_letter_code
_entity_poly.pdbx_strand_id
1 'polypeptide(L)'
;MSMGTLLLWPTTALLGFLLSTAVVVLLGSSSTARYEFERNGARTAEAAIARSMSNHPAGRRVAGGTPAGGGAEAQARPQAVAVAERPEPAPAPAAPTWWLVGENAEVLSGPFDDRLDADWALLDSDVPAVAVFGARRADGTVAPRPTPEDRAWLTELGDQLDRLPEDWDALLSDTDPLTTLVVEIASALLEAGLPLYDAAQETPSGGVWLAPDTSNCSVLVSWRTHSRMSAQGSRGPEAESAVLELMNATVADVLAQLGFVVQVTGPVGCSMVTALR
;
A
#
# COMPACT_ATOMS: atom_id res chain seq x y z
N MET A 1 33.58 -13.61 -57.58
CA MET A 1 33.03 -13.29 -56.24
C MET A 1 31.53 -13.22 -56.43
N SER A 2 30.81 -14.20 -55.89
CA SER A 2 29.41 -14.47 -56.22
C SER A 2 28.45 -13.50 -55.53
N MET A 3 27.46 -13.00 -56.27
CA MET A 3 26.41 -12.07 -55.84
C MET A 3 25.57 -12.59 -54.64
N GLY A 4 25.68 -13.87 -54.29
CA GLY A 4 24.92 -14.49 -53.19
C GLY A 4 25.36 -14.09 -51.78
N THR A 5 26.60 -13.64 -51.59
CA THR A 5 27.10 -13.30 -50.24
C THR A 5 26.62 -11.92 -49.75
N LEU A 6 26.21 -11.03 -50.66
CA LEU A 6 25.69 -9.69 -50.34
C LEU A 6 24.23 -9.69 -49.87
N LEU A 7 23.46 -10.76 -50.15
CA LEU A 7 22.06 -10.89 -49.74
C LEU A 7 21.87 -11.68 -48.44
N LEU A 8 22.88 -12.44 -48.02
CA LEU A 8 22.83 -13.26 -46.80
C LEU A 8 22.83 -12.39 -45.52
N TRP A 9 23.54 -11.26 -45.55
CA TRP A 9 23.66 -10.34 -44.43
C TRP A 9 22.38 -9.56 -44.10
N PRO A 10 21.67 -8.94 -45.08
CA PRO A 10 20.41 -8.27 -44.80
C PRO A 10 19.32 -9.25 -44.36
N THR A 11 19.32 -10.49 -44.86
CA THR A 11 18.33 -11.50 -44.44
C THR A 11 18.54 -11.97 -43.00
N THR A 12 19.77 -12.19 -42.55
CA THR A 12 20.03 -12.51 -41.13
C THR A 12 19.72 -11.34 -40.20
N ALA A 13 20.03 -10.10 -40.59
CA ALA A 13 19.69 -8.93 -39.80
C ALA A 13 18.17 -8.76 -39.62
N LEU A 14 17.41 -8.96 -40.69
CA LEU A 14 15.94 -8.84 -40.68
C LEU A 14 15.29 -9.94 -39.84
N LEU A 15 15.81 -11.16 -39.92
CA LEU A 15 15.34 -12.30 -39.15
C LEU A 15 15.66 -12.14 -37.65
N GLY A 16 16.86 -11.64 -37.32
CA GLY A 16 17.24 -11.28 -35.95
C GLY A 16 16.37 -10.16 -35.37
N PHE A 17 16.11 -9.10 -36.15
CA PHE A 17 15.23 -8.02 -35.75
C PHE A 17 13.80 -8.50 -35.45
N LEU A 18 13.22 -9.30 -36.36
CA LEU A 18 11.88 -9.87 -36.16
C LEU A 18 11.81 -10.77 -34.93
N LEU A 19 12.85 -11.59 -34.68
CA LEU A 19 12.92 -12.43 -33.48
C LEU A 19 12.95 -11.57 -32.20
N SER A 20 13.78 -10.53 -32.17
CA SER A 20 13.86 -9.61 -31.02
C SER A 20 12.55 -8.86 -30.80
N THR A 21 11.89 -8.38 -31.85
CA THR A 21 10.58 -7.72 -31.74
C THR A 21 9.52 -8.68 -31.22
N ALA A 22 9.49 -9.93 -31.71
CA ALA A 22 8.56 -10.94 -31.22
C ALA A 22 8.77 -11.24 -29.72
N VAL A 23 10.03 -11.37 -29.27
CA VAL A 23 10.36 -11.56 -27.86
C VAL A 23 9.90 -10.38 -27.01
N VAL A 24 10.15 -9.13 -27.44
CA VAL A 24 9.72 -7.92 -26.71
C VAL A 24 8.19 -7.85 -26.60
N VAL A 25 7.47 -8.15 -27.69
CA VAL A 25 5.99 -8.18 -27.67
C VAL A 25 5.47 -9.27 -26.76
N LEU A 26 6.06 -10.47 -26.79
CA LEU A 26 5.66 -11.56 -25.90
C LEU A 26 5.90 -11.19 -24.44
N LEU A 27 7.09 -10.67 -24.11
CA LEU A 27 7.45 -10.26 -22.76
C LEU A 27 6.54 -9.12 -22.25
N GLY A 28 6.29 -8.12 -23.10
CA GLY A 28 5.37 -7.02 -22.81
C GLY A 28 3.94 -7.50 -22.57
N SER A 29 3.45 -8.46 -23.37
CA SER A 29 2.10 -9.03 -23.20
C SER A 29 1.96 -9.90 -21.94
N SER A 30 3.01 -10.66 -21.59
CA SER A 30 3.03 -11.43 -20.34
C SER A 30 3.11 -10.55 -19.09
N SER A 31 3.79 -9.40 -19.19
CA SER A 31 3.93 -8.43 -18.10
C SER A 31 2.64 -7.64 -17.86
N THR A 32 1.88 -7.33 -18.92
CA THR A 32 0.58 -6.64 -18.78
C THR A 32 -0.52 -7.57 -18.27
N ALA A 33 -0.52 -8.85 -18.65
CA ALA A 33 -1.47 -9.81 -18.09
C ALA A 33 -1.28 -9.96 -16.57
N ARG A 34 -0.04 -10.14 -16.09
CA ARG A 34 0.25 -10.27 -14.66
C ARG A 34 -0.05 -9.01 -13.87
N TYR A 35 0.24 -7.83 -14.45
CA TYR A 35 -0.10 -6.55 -13.84
C TYR A 35 -1.61 -6.31 -13.75
N GLU A 36 -2.38 -6.69 -14.77
CA GLU A 36 -3.85 -6.59 -14.72
C GLU A 36 -4.48 -7.62 -13.79
N PHE A 37 -3.92 -8.82 -13.65
CA PHE A 37 -4.38 -9.82 -12.66
C PHE A 37 -4.10 -9.38 -11.23
N GLU A 38 -2.91 -8.84 -10.94
CA GLU A 38 -2.56 -8.30 -9.61
C GLU A 38 -3.40 -7.05 -9.30
N ARG A 39 -3.62 -6.15 -10.27
CA ARG A 39 -4.45 -4.94 -10.10
C ARG A 39 -5.95 -5.24 -9.98
N ASN A 40 -6.48 -6.20 -10.72
CA ASN A 40 -7.88 -6.63 -10.58
C ASN A 40 -8.11 -7.40 -9.29
N GLY A 41 -7.14 -8.24 -8.87
CA GLY A 41 -7.16 -8.94 -7.59
C GLY A 41 -7.20 -7.98 -6.39
N ALA A 42 -6.33 -6.97 -6.40
CA ALA A 42 -6.30 -5.92 -5.37
C ALA A 42 -7.62 -5.13 -5.30
N ARG A 43 -8.19 -4.73 -6.45
CA ARG A 43 -9.49 -4.03 -6.51
C ARG A 43 -10.66 -4.88 -6.04
N THR A 44 -10.66 -6.18 -6.33
CA THR A 44 -11.69 -7.09 -5.82
C THR A 44 -11.58 -7.31 -4.30
N ALA A 45 -10.36 -7.36 -3.77
CA ALA A 45 -10.10 -7.45 -2.33
C ALA A 45 -10.53 -6.15 -1.60
N GLU A 46 -10.19 -4.99 -2.16
CA GLU A 46 -10.57 -3.67 -1.65
C GLU A 46 -12.10 -3.48 -1.66
N ALA A 47 -12.78 -3.89 -2.75
CA ALA A 47 -14.24 -3.87 -2.82
C ALA A 47 -14.91 -4.83 -1.81
N ALA A 48 -14.29 -5.98 -1.52
CA ALA A 48 -14.76 -6.93 -0.51
C ALA A 48 -14.58 -6.36 0.91
N ILE A 49 -13.46 -5.69 1.18
CA ILE A 49 -13.17 -5.02 2.45
C ILE A 49 -14.13 -3.84 2.66
N ALA A 50 -14.38 -3.02 1.64
CA ALA A 50 -15.33 -1.90 1.71
C ALA A 50 -16.77 -2.37 2.00
N ARG A 51 -17.21 -3.48 1.39
CA ARG A 51 -18.52 -4.11 1.69
C ARG A 51 -18.58 -4.67 3.12
N SER A 52 -17.47 -5.20 3.63
CA SER A 52 -17.36 -5.65 5.02
C SER A 52 -17.44 -4.49 6.02
N MET A 53 -16.86 -3.34 5.69
CA MET A 53 -16.94 -2.13 6.52
C MET A 53 -18.35 -1.52 6.53
N SER A 54 -19.08 -1.55 5.41
CA SER A 54 -20.48 -1.08 5.35
C SER A 54 -21.47 -1.91 6.19
N ASN A 55 -21.09 -3.13 6.57
CA ASN A 55 -21.89 -4.02 7.42
C ASN A 55 -21.50 -3.96 8.90
N HIS A 56 -20.63 -3.01 9.30
CA HIS A 56 -20.21 -2.87 10.68
C HIS A 56 -21.32 -2.25 11.55
N PRO A 57 -21.75 -2.88 12.67
CA PRO A 57 -22.83 -2.37 13.53
C PRO A 57 -22.54 -1.04 14.25
N ALA A 58 -21.37 -0.41 14.06
CA ALA A 58 -20.98 0.85 14.71
C ALA A 58 -21.58 2.11 14.05
N GLY A 59 -22.17 2.02 12.86
CA GLY A 59 -22.67 3.18 12.11
C GLY A 59 -24.17 3.50 12.24
N ARG A 60 -24.98 2.65 12.89
CA ARG A 60 -26.44 2.82 12.90
C ARG A 60 -26.91 3.64 14.10
N ARG A 61 -26.75 4.98 14.05
CA ARG A 61 -27.50 5.87 14.95
C ARG A 61 -28.92 6.07 14.42
N VAL A 62 -29.87 5.43 15.12
CA VAL A 62 -31.31 5.71 15.01
C VAL A 62 -31.53 7.17 15.42
N ALA A 63 -32.03 7.97 14.48
CA ALA A 63 -32.58 9.28 14.78
C ALA A 63 -33.91 9.11 15.52
N GLY A 64 -33.92 9.30 16.83
CA GLY A 64 -35.10 9.59 17.64
C GLY A 64 -34.72 10.74 18.56
N GLY A 65 -35.29 11.94 18.43
CA GLY A 65 -36.72 12.19 18.53
C GLY A 65 -36.97 12.68 19.95
N THR A 66 -36.69 13.95 20.20
CA THR A 66 -36.89 14.65 21.47
C THR A 66 -38.36 14.60 21.89
N PRO A 67 -38.63 14.43 23.19
CA PRO A 67 -39.69 15.25 23.78
C PRO A 67 -39.23 15.93 25.07
N ALA A 68 -39.74 17.15 25.23
CA ALA A 68 -39.64 17.96 26.42
C ALA A 68 -40.68 17.54 27.48
N GLY A 69 -40.32 17.75 28.76
CA GLY A 69 -41.26 18.18 29.80
C GLY A 69 -41.70 17.13 30.84
N GLY A 70 -41.53 17.49 32.12
CA GLY A 70 -42.36 16.97 33.22
C GLY A 70 -41.56 16.32 34.36
N GLY A 71 -41.41 17.02 35.48
CA GLY A 71 -40.80 16.46 36.70
C GLY A 71 -41.75 15.58 37.50
N ALA A 72 -41.17 14.73 38.35
CA ALA A 72 -41.72 14.26 39.62
C ALA A 72 -40.65 13.50 40.44
N GLU A 73 -40.70 13.69 41.76
CA GLU A 73 -39.77 13.21 42.78
C GLU A 73 -39.78 11.69 43.03
N ALA A 74 -38.70 11.25 43.71
CA ALA A 74 -38.66 10.23 44.77
C ALA A 74 -38.87 8.74 44.40
N GLN A 75 -37.77 7.96 44.46
CA GLN A 75 -37.46 7.03 45.57
C GLN A 75 -36.31 6.10 45.20
N ALA A 76 -35.17 6.27 45.87
CA ALA A 76 -34.05 5.34 45.82
C ALA A 76 -34.42 4.05 46.58
N ARG A 77 -34.65 2.97 45.84
CA ARG A 77 -34.63 1.59 46.36
C ARG A 77 -33.29 0.96 45.97
N PRO A 78 -32.51 0.41 46.91
CA PRO A 78 -31.30 -0.33 46.58
C PRO A 78 -31.68 -1.65 45.90
N GLN A 79 -31.49 -1.75 44.58
CA GLN A 79 -31.54 -3.01 43.85
C GLN A 79 -30.23 -3.76 44.12
N ALA A 80 -30.36 -4.96 44.69
CA ALA A 80 -29.25 -5.90 44.81
C ALA A 80 -28.79 -6.30 43.39
N VAL A 81 -27.52 -6.01 43.09
CA VAL A 81 -26.89 -6.38 41.82
C VAL A 81 -26.68 -7.89 41.84
N ALA A 82 -27.46 -8.62 41.05
CA ALA A 82 -27.21 -10.03 40.79
C ALA A 82 -25.85 -10.14 40.08
N VAL A 83 -24.92 -10.89 40.67
CA VAL A 83 -23.63 -11.22 40.08
C VAL A 83 -23.92 -12.01 38.80
N ALA A 84 -23.68 -11.39 37.64
CA ALA A 84 -23.74 -12.08 36.37
C ALA A 84 -22.59 -13.10 36.32
N GLU A 85 -22.92 -14.39 36.26
CA GLU A 85 -21.95 -15.43 35.92
C GLU A 85 -21.39 -15.12 34.53
N ARG A 86 -20.06 -14.92 34.46
CA ARG A 86 -19.35 -14.77 33.20
C ARG A 86 -19.48 -16.10 32.44
N PRO A 87 -20.10 -16.14 31.25
CA PRO A 87 -20.11 -17.33 30.41
C PRO A 87 -18.69 -17.83 30.18
N GLU A 88 -18.52 -19.14 30.19
CA GLU A 88 -17.26 -19.82 29.91
C GLU A 88 -16.64 -19.24 28.62
N PRO A 89 -15.35 -18.88 28.61
CA PRO A 89 -14.73 -18.25 27.45
C PRO A 89 -14.91 -19.16 26.24
N ALA A 90 -15.50 -18.60 25.18
CA ALA A 90 -15.67 -19.28 23.91
C ALA A 90 -14.33 -19.89 23.47
N PRO A 91 -14.33 -21.10 22.88
CA PRO A 91 -13.11 -21.73 22.38
C PRO A 91 -12.36 -20.74 21.49
N ALA A 92 -11.05 -20.62 21.72
CA ALA A 92 -10.22 -19.66 21.01
C ALA A 92 -10.40 -19.88 19.50
N PRO A 93 -10.68 -18.81 18.74
CA PRO A 93 -10.82 -18.94 17.29
C PRO A 93 -9.51 -19.52 16.74
N ALA A 94 -9.64 -20.46 15.80
CA ALA A 94 -8.48 -21.04 15.13
C ALA A 94 -7.62 -19.91 14.54
N ALA A 95 -6.29 -20.03 14.68
CA ALA A 95 -5.37 -19.04 14.15
C ALA A 95 -5.58 -18.87 12.65
N PRO A 96 -5.50 -17.63 12.12
CA PRO A 96 -5.61 -17.41 10.68
C PRO A 96 -4.57 -18.20 9.89
N THR A 97 -4.99 -18.80 8.78
CA THR A 97 -4.18 -19.65 7.90
C THR A 97 -4.71 -19.57 6.47
N TRP A 98 -4.07 -20.25 5.52
CA TRP A 98 -4.45 -20.23 4.12
C TRP A 98 -5.58 -21.21 3.82
N TRP A 99 -6.58 -20.76 3.07
CA TRP A 99 -7.73 -21.53 2.63
C TRP A 99 -7.99 -21.29 1.16
N LEU A 100 -8.49 -22.30 0.47
CA LEU A 100 -9.09 -22.13 -0.84
C LEU A 100 -10.59 -21.90 -0.64
N VAL A 101 -11.10 -20.77 -1.10
CA VAL A 101 -12.51 -20.40 -0.92
C VAL A 101 -13.24 -20.22 -2.24
N GLY A 102 -14.53 -20.54 -2.24
CA GLY A 102 -15.43 -20.33 -3.37
C GLY A 102 -15.95 -18.89 -3.43
N GLU A 103 -16.87 -18.65 -4.38
CA GLU A 103 -17.42 -17.32 -4.65
C GLU A 103 -18.14 -16.68 -3.46
N ASN A 104 -18.71 -17.47 -2.55
CA ASN A 104 -19.40 -16.99 -1.35
C ASN A 104 -18.52 -17.03 -0.09
N ALA A 105 -17.19 -17.11 -0.27
CA ALA A 105 -16.18 -17.25 0.78
C ALA A 105 -16.30 -18.54 1.62
N GLU A 106 -17.04 -19.53 1.16
CA GLU A 106 -17.08 -20.88 1.73
C GLU A 106 -15.75 -21.60 1.53
N VAL A 107 -15.32 -22.36 2.54
CA VAL A 107 -14.10 -23.16 2.43
C VAL A 107 -14.32 -24.32 1.45
N LEU A 108 -13.50 -24.37 0.40
CA LEU A 108 -13.42 -25.49 -0.54
C LEU A 108 -12.32 -26.47 -0.15
N SER A 109 -11.16 -25.96 0.31
CA SER A 109 -10.01 -26.76 0.73
C SER A 109 -9.11 -26.01 1.74
N GLY A 110 -8.24 -26.76 2.41
CA GLY A 110 -7.32 -26.27 3.45
C GLY A 110 -7.61 -26.86 4.84
N PRO A 111 -6.91 -26.40 5.89
CA PRO A 111 -5.94 -25.32 5.87
C PRO A 111 -4.63 -25.70 5.15
N PHE A 112 -3.99 -24.73 4.50
CA PHE A 112 -2.67 -24.88 3.88
C PHE A 112 -1.60 -24.20 4.74
N ASP A 113 -0.38 -24.73 4.72
CA ASP A 113 0.72 -24.21 5.53
C ASP A 113 1.19 -22.84 5.04
N ASP A 114 1.22 -22.64 3.71
CA ASP A 114 1.60 -21.37 3.09
C ASP A 114 0.75 -21.02 1.85
N ARG A 115 1.04 -19.85 1.28
CA ARG A 115 0.36 -19.34 0.07
C ARG A 115 0.65 -20.20 -1.14
N LEU A 116 1.87 -20.71 -1.27
CA LEU A 116 2.30 -21.47 -2.43
C LEU A 116 1.50 -22.77 -2.51
N ASP A 117 1.32 -23.48 -1.39
CA ASP A 117 0.49 -24.69 -1.32
C ASP A 117 -0.98 -24.41 -1.68
N ALA A 118 -1.53 -23.28 -1.21
CA ALA A 118 -2.89 -22.87 -1.57
C ALA A 118 -3.02 -22.50 -3.05
N ASP A 119 -2.02 -21.82 -3.63
CA ASP A 119 -1.96 -21.44 -5.03
C ASP A 119 -1.78 -22.68 -5.93
N TRP A 120 -1.03 -23.70 -5.50
CA TRP A 120 -0.96 -25.00 -6.20
C TRP A 120 -2.32 -25.71 -6.19
N ALA A 121 -3.00 -25.74 -5.06
CA ALA A 121 -4.34 -26.32 -4.97
C ALA A 121 -5.38 -25.54 -5.81
N LEU A 122 -5.20 -24.23 -5.97
CA LEU A 122 -6.03 -23.40 -6.85
C LEU A 122 -5.84 -23.79 -8.33
N LEU A 123 -4.61 -24.08 -8.76
CA LEU A 123 -4.33 -24.50 -10.15
C LEU A 123 -4.97 -25.85 -10.50
N ASP A 124 -5.10 -26.75 -9.52
CA ASP A 124 -5.76 -28.05 -9.67
C ASP A 124 -7.30 -27.97 -9.48
N SER A 125 -7.86 -26.79 -9.20
CA SER A 125 -9.29 -26.60 -8.94
C SER A 125 -10.10 -26.47 -10.24
N ASP A 126 -11.08 -27.37 -10.41
CA ASP A 126 -12.06 -27.29 -11.50
C ASP A 126 -13.21 -26.29 -11.23
N VAL A 127 -13.24 -25.68 -10.04
CA VAL A 127 -14.23 -24.68 -9.63
C VAL A 127 -13.59 -23.30 -9.42
N PRO A 128 -14.32 -22.20 -9.70
CA PRO A 128 -13.85 -20.85 -9.40
C PRO A 128 -13.54 -20.69 -7.92
N ALA A 129 -12.28 -20.42 -7.62
CA ALA A 129 -11.79 -20.31 -6.26
C ALA A 129 -10.69 -19.24 -6.13
N VAL A 130 -10.41 -18.83 -4.90
CA VAL A 130 -9.31 -17.92 -4.57
C VAL A 130 -8.62 -18.37 -3.28
N ALA A 131 -7.30 -18.22 -3.21
CA ALA A 131 -6.54 -18.43 -1.98
C ALA A 131 -6.72 -17.23 -1.04
N VAL A 132 -7.12 -17.48 0.21
CA VAL A 132 -7.39 -16.44 1.21
C VAL A 132 -6.73 -16.81 2.54
N PHE A 133 -5.94 -15.89 3.08
CA PHE A 133 -5.48 -15.96 4.46
C PHE A 133 -6.57 -15.47 5.40
N GLY A 134 -6.99 -16.30 6.36
CA GLY A 134 -8.10 -15.93 7.23
C GLY A 134 -8.47 -16.94 8.30
N ALA A 135 -9.41 -16.54 9.14
CA ALA A 135 -9.97 -17.40 10.19
C ALA A 135 -11.29 -18.00 9.71
N ARG A 136 -11.39 -19.33 9.73
CA ARG A 136 -12.65 -20.02 9.42
C ARG A 136 -13.68 -19.73 10.51
N ARG A 137 -14.89 -19.34 10.10
CA ARG A 137 -16.06 -19.11 10.97
C ARG A 137 -16.84 -20.41 11.16
N ALA A 138 -17.73 -20.41 12.17
CA ALA A 138 -18.60 -21.54 12.46
C ALA A 138 -19.60 -21.86 11.34
N ASP A 139 -19.92 -20.88 10.50
CA ASP A 139 -20.80 -21.03 9.32
C ASP A 139 -20.09 -21.67 8.11
N GLY A 140 -18.80 -21.99 8.23
CA GLY A 140 -18.00 -22.59 7.16
C GLY A 140 -17.36 -21.59 6.20
N THR A 141 -17.59 -20.28 6.39
CA THR A 141 -16.93 -19.22 5.61
C THR A 141 -15.59 -18.83 6.20
N VAL A 142 -14.74 -18.16 5.40
CA VAL A 142 -13.49 -17.56 5.88
C VAL A 142 -13.69 -16.07 6.13
N ALA A 143 -13.23 -15.60 7.29
CA ALA A 143 -13.03 -14.19 7.58
C ALA A 143 -11.61 -13.80 7.14
N PRO A 144 -11.44 -13.00 6.07
CA PRO A 144 -10.12 -12.57 5.63
C PRO A 144 -9.37 -11.85 6.74
N ARG A 145 -8.06 -12.08 6.83
CA ARG A 145 -7.15 -11.39 7.73
C ARG A 145 -5.92 -10.93 6.94
N PRO A 146 -5.28 -9.80 7.32
CA PRO A 146 -3.99 -9.45 6.75
C PRO A 146 -2.98 -10.56 7.00
N THR A 147 -2.16 -10.89 5.99
CA THR A 147 -1.11 -11.90 6.13
C THR A 147 -0.03 -11.41 7.11
N PRO A 148 0.85 -12.29 7.63
CA PRO A 148 2.00 -11.84 8.42
C PRO A 148 2.88 -10.85 7.67
N GLU A 149 3.06 -11.04 6.36
CA GLU A 149 3.82 -10.14 5.49
C GLU A 149 3.12 -8.79 5.36
N ASP A 150 1.81 -8.75 5.09
CA ASP A 150 1.04 -7.49 5.03
C ASP A 150 1.12 -6.73 6.34
N ARG A 151 1.06 -7.43 7.49
CA ARG A 151 1.18 -6.78 8.79
C ARG A 151 2.57 -6.19 9.01
N ALA A 152 3.61 -6.94 8.65
CA ALA A 152 4.98 -6.43 8.74
C ALA A 152 5.19 -5.22 7.83
N TRP A 153 4.65 -5.26 6.61
CA TRP A 153 4.63 -4.13 5.68
C TRP A 153 3.92 -2.90 6.26
N LEU A 154 2.72 -3.07 6.82
CA LEU A 154 1.96 -1.98 7.44
C LEU A 154 2.66 -1.40 8.67
N THR A 155 3.36 -2.23 9.45
CA THR A 155 4.21 -1.76 10.56
C THR A 155 5.36 -0.91 10.04
N GLU A 156 6.10 -1.38 9.04
CA GLU A 156 7.19 -0.59 8.45
C GLU A 156 6.68 0.71 7.83
N LEU A 157 5.55 0.69 7.12
CA LEU A 157 4.95 1.90 6.57
C LEU A 157 4.55 2.89 7.67
N GLY A 158 3.98 2.40 8.78
CA GLY A 158 3.70 3.21 9.97
C GLY A 158 4.95 3.85 10.53
N ASP A 159 6.01 3.07 10.72
CA ASP A 159 7.31 3.54 11.21
C ASP A 159 7.98 4.56 10.26
N GLN A 160 7.66 4.53 8.96
CA GLN A 160 8.07 5.57 8.02
C GLN A 160 7.23 6.84 8.17
N LEU A 161 5.90 6.71 8.25
CA LEU A 161 4.99 7.85 8.38
C LEU A 161 5.19 8.61 9.70
N ASP A 162 5.56 7.93 10.78
CA ASP A 162 5.93 8.55 12.06
C ASP A 162 7.16 9.48 11.97
N ARG A 163 7.92 9.41 10.86
CA ARG A 163 9.07 10.30 10.60
C ARG A 163 8.66 11.63 9.97
N LEU A 164 7.40 11.77 9.55
CA LEU A 164 6.91 13.00 8.97
C LEU A 164 6.98 14.14 10.00
N PRO A 165 7.26 15.39 9.54
CA PRO A 165 7.24 16.55 10.44
C PRO A 165 5.90 16.74 11.16
N GLU A 166 5.92 17.28 12.38
CA GLU A 166 4.72 17.57 13.19
C GLU A 166 3.69 18.48 12.47
N ASP A 167 4.14 19.27 11.48
CA ASP A 167 3.29 20.12 10.66
C ASP A 167 2.19 19.34 9.93
N TRP A 168 2.37 18.03 9.67
CA TRP A 168 1.37 17.18 9.03
C TRP A 168 0.09 17.03 9.89
N ASP A 169 0.25 16.71 11.18
CA ASP A 169 -0.87 16.53 12.11
C ASP A 169 -1.62 17.84 12.38
N ALA A 170 -0.90 18.97 12.33
CA ALA A 170 -1.49 20.29 12.54
C ALA A 170 -2.26 20.81 11.32
N LEU A 171 -1.85 20.41 10.10
CA LEU A 171 -2.37 20.95 8.86
C LEU A 171 -3.47 20.11 8.23
N LEU A 172 -3.47 18.79 8.44
CA LEU A 172 -4.34 17.85 7.73
C LEU A 172 -5.18 16.99 8.68
N SER A 173 -6.42 16.75 8.29
CA SER A 173 -7.29 15.79 8.98
C SER A 173 -7.16 14.39 8.38
N ASP A 174 -7.57 13.36 9.11
CA ASP A 174 -7.58 11.96 8.62
C ASP A 174 -8.38 11.75 7.33
N THR A 175 -9.34 12.63 7.04
CA THR A 175 -10.18 12.57 5.84
C THR A 175 -9.72 13.51 4.73
N ASP A 176 -8.60 14.22 4.92
CA ASP A 176 -8.04 15.10 3.91
C ASP A 176 -7.47 14.28 2.74
N PRO A 177 -7.79 14.62 1.48
CA PRO A 177 -7.18 14.00 0.31
C PRO A 177 -5.65 14.01 0.32
N LEU A 178 -5.02 15.04 0.92
CA LEU A 178 -3.57 15.10 1.07
C LEU A 178 -3.03 14.03 2.03
N THR A 179 -3.80 13.64 3.05
CA THR A 179 -3.45 12.52 3.95
C THR A 179 -3.43 11.21 3.17
N THR A 180 -4.36 11.02 2.23
CA THR A 180 -4.32 9.85 1.34
C THR A 180 -3.09 9.89 0.43
N LEU A 181 -2.84 11.04 -0.22
CA LEU A 181 -1.73 11.19 -1.15
C LEU A 181 -0.35 10.98 -0.48
N VAL A 182 -0.15 11.46 0.74
CA VAL A 182 1.14 11.26 1.44
C VAL A 182 1.38 9.79 1.76
N VAL A 183 0.33 9.04 2.16
CA VAL A 183 0.45 7.60 2.40
C VAL A 183 0.78 6.85 1.11
N GLU A 184 0.15 7.21 -0.01
CA GLU A 184 0.45 6.62 -1.32
C GLU A 184 1.89 6.92 -1.77
N ILE A 185 2.37 8.16 -1.60
CA ILE A 185 3.75 8.53 -1.94
C ILE A 185 4.73 7.79 -1.02
N ALA A 186 4.49 7.75 0.29
CA ALA A 186 5.35 7.09 1.24
C ALA A 186 5.43 5.58 0.99
N SER A 187 4.30 4.92 0.71
CA SER A 187 4.28 3.49 0.37
C SER A 187 5.05 3.22 -0.91
N ALA A 188 4.82 4.00 -1.98
CA ALA A 188 5.49 3.86 -3.26
C ALA A 188 7.02 4.05 -3.15
N LEU A 189 7.47 5.04 -2.37
CA LEU A 189 8.90 5.26 -2.12
C LEU A 189 9.52 4.12 -1.32
N LEU A 190 8.83 3.66 -0.27
CA LEU A 190 9.30 2.55 0.55
C LEU A 190 9.38 1.24 -0.26
N GLU A 191 8.40 0.97 -1.14
CA GLU A 191 8.42 -0.16 -2.08
C GLU A 191 9.61 -0.07 -3.03
N ALA A 192 9.98 1.14 -3.45
CA ALA A 192 11.16 1.42 -4.26
C ALA A 192 12.49 1.38 -3.47
N GLY A 193 12.45 1.12 -2.16
CA GLY A 193 13.62 1.09 -1.29
C GLY A 193 14.16 2.47 -0.91
N LEU A 194 13.35 3.52 -0.99
CA LEU A 194 13.68 4.90 -0.65
C LEU A 194 13.00 5.30 0.68
N PRO A 195 13.71 5.24 1.83
CA PRO A 195 13.11 5.55 3.12
C PRO A 195 12.86 7.06 3.28
N LEU A 196 11.91 7.40 4.15
CA LEU A 196 11.67 8.78 4.55
C LEU A 196 12.79 9.28 5.46
N TYR A 197 13.10 10.57 5.31
CA TYR A 197 14.08 11.28 6.11
C TYR A 197 13.58 11.40 7.55
N ASP A 198 14.32 10.80 8.47
CA ASP A 198 14.06 10.88 9.90
C ASP A 198 14.80 12.09 10.49
N ALA A 199 14.05 13.17 10.75
CA ALA A 199 14.59 14.37 11.37
C ALA A 199 14.80 14.23 12.88
N ALA A 200 14.17 13.24 13.53
CA ALA A 200 14.25 13.00 14.97
C ALA A 200 15.52 12.23 15.37
N GLN A 201 16.15 11.52 14.43
CA GLN A 201 17.43 10.85 14.67
C GLN A 201 18.56 11.84 14.99
N GLU A 202 19.41 11.46 15.96
CA GLU A 202 20.62 12.22 16.30
C GLU A 202 21.61 12.32 15.14
N THR A 203 21.67 11.28 14.29
CA THR A 203 22.54 11.24 13.10
C THR A 203 21.77 10.73 11.87
N PRO A 204 20.97 11.59 11.23
CA PRO A 204 20.12 11.18 10.11
C PRO A 204 20.96 10.64 8.95
N SER A 205 20.62 9.43 8.48
CA SER A 205 21.28 8.73 7.38
C SER A 205 21.02 9.32 5.98
N GLY A 206 20.14 10.31 5.90
CA GLY A 206 19.55 10.83 4.67
C GLY A 206 18.31 10.04 4.26
N GLY A 207 17.48 10.63 3.40
CA GLY A 207 16.20 10.07 2.99
C GLY A 207 15.33 11.07 2.24
N VAL A 208 14.13 10.64 1.86
CA VAL A 208 13.14 11.50 1.20
C VAL A 208 12.37 12.31 2.24
N TRP A 209 12.35 13.62 2.08
CA TRP A 209 11.56 14.52 2.90
C TRP A 209 10.29 14.93 2.16
N LEU A 210 9.17 14.89 2.89
CA LEU A 210 7.85 15.24 2.40
C LEU A 210 7.31 16.45 3.19
N ALA A 211 6.70 17.40 2.49
CA ALA A 211 5.93 18.47 3.10
C ALA A 211 4.62 18.72 2.36
N PRO A 212 3.54 19.08 3.09
CA PRO A 212 2.28 19.39 2.46
C PRO A 212 2.35 20.77 1.80
N ASP A 213 1.83 20.87 0.57
CA ASP A 213 1.49 22.14 -0.07
C ASP A 213 -0.04 22.21 -0.19
N THR A 214 -0.64 22.79 0.84
CA THR A 214 -2.10 22.96 0.96
C THR A 214 -2.66 23.94 -0.05
N SER A 215 -1.85 24.81 -0.65
CA SER A 215 -2.30 25.79 -1.65
C SER A 215 -2.56 25.13 -3.00
N ASN A 216 -1.76 24.13 -3.35
CA ASN A 216 -1.86 23.40 -4.61
C ASN A 216 -2.43 21.98 -4.45
N CYS A 217 -2.86 21.60 -3.24
CA CYS A 217 -3.26 20.23 -2.89
C CYS A 217 -2.23 19.19 -3.38
N SER A 218 -0.97 19.45 -3.06
CA SER A 218 0.16 18.62 -3.51
C SER A 218 1.13 18.31 -2.37
N VAL A 219 2.06 17.40 -2.61
CA VAL A 219 3.15 17.08 -1.69
C VAL A 219 4.47 17.51 -2.31
N LEU A 220 5.25 18.32 -1.58
CA LEU A 220 6.62 18.66 -1.94
C LEU A 220 7.53 17.52 -1.52
N VAL A 221 8.36 17.06 -2.45
CA VAL A 221 9.25 15.93 -2.30
C VAL A 221 10.68 16.38 -2.61
N SER A 222 11.59 16.13 -1.68
CA SER A 222 13.00 16.46 -1.83
C SER A 222 13.89 15.51 -1.05
N TRP A 223 15.10 15.27 -1.51
CA TRP A 223 16.10 14.46 -0.83
C TRP A 223 16.82 15.27 0.25
N ARG A 224 17.05 14.64 1.39
CA ARG A 224 17.91 15.15 2.46
C ARG A 224 19.12 14.25 2.59
N THR A 225 20.29 14.83 2.50
CA THR A 225 21.56 14.12 2.61
C THR A 225 21.92 13.86 4.07
N HIS A 226 22.74 12.83 4.29
CA HIS A 226 23.24 12.53 5.63
C HIS A 226 23.92 13.76 6.25
N SER A 227 23.69 13.97 7.55
CA SER A 227 24.32 15.04 8.35
C SER A 227 25.84 15.13 8.22
N ARG A 228 26.55 14.03 7.96
CA ARG A 228 28.00 14.03 7.74
C ARG A 228 28.42 14.78 6.47
N MET A 229 27.57 14.79 5.45
CA MET A 229 27.85 15.53 4.22
C MET A 229 27.52 17.02 4.41
N SER A 230 26.34 17.31 4.98
CA SER A 230 25.86 18.69 5.13
C SER A 230 26.52 19.47 6.29
N ALA A 231 26.72 18.86 7.47
CA ALA A 231 27.25 19.57 8.64
C ALA A 231 28.78 19.66 8.64
N GLN A 232 29.48 18.66 8.07
CA GLN A 232 30.95 18.63 8.08
C GLN A 232 31.56 19.12 6.77
N GLY A 233 30.75 19.44 5.76
CA GLY A 233 31.20 19.96 4.46
C GLY A 233 32.28 19.10 3.81
N SER A 234 32.32 17.80 4.14
CA SER A 234 33.51 16.94 3.98
C SER A 234 33.95 16.77 2.53
N ARG A 235 33.07 17.10 1.57
CA ARG A 235 33.32 17.03 0.12
C ARG A 235 33.14 18.36 -0.62
N GLY A 236 32.84 19.45 0.10
CA GLY A 236 32.60 20.77 -0.47
C GLY A 236 31.17 20.98 -1.04
N PRO A 237 30.78 22.25 -1.26
CA PRO A 237 29.40 22.63 -1.62
C PRO A 237 28.98 22.19 -3.04
N GLU A 238 29.93 22.06 -3.96
CA GLU A 238 29.67 21.59 -5.33
C GLU A 238 29.25 20.11 -5.33
N ALA A 239 29.95 19.27 -4.56
CA ALA A 239 29.61 17.86 -4.41
C ALA A 239 28.25 17.68 -3.72
N GLU A 240 27.96 18.50 -2.71
CA GLU A 240 26.65 18.48 -2.03
C GLU A 240 25.52 18.85 -3.00
N SER A 241 25.70 19.93 -3.78
CA SER A 241 24.72 20.37 -4.78
C SER A 241 24.49 19.30 -5.85
N ALA A 242 25.56 18.68 -6.36
CA ALA A 242 25.46 17.63 -7.38
C ALA A 242 24.75 16.38 -6.86
N VAL A 243 25.01 15.97 -5.60
CA VAL A 243 24.31 14.82 -5.00
C VAL A 243 22.82 15.16 -4.77
N LEU A 244 22.51 16.35 -4.27
CA LEU A 244 21.12 16.78 -4.08
C LEU A 244 20.36 16.80 -5.41
N GLU A 245 20.95 17.37 -6.46
CA GLU A 245 20.36 17.41 -7.80
C GLU A 245 20.11 16.00 -8.35
N LEU A 246 21.12 15.11 -8.27
CA LEU A 246 21.00 13.74 -8.75
C LEU A 246 19.92 12.94 -7.99
N MET A 247 19.91 13.05 -6.67
CA MET A 247 18.94 12.32 -5.84
C MET A 247 17.53 12.85 -6.05
N ASN A 248 17.36 14.17 -6.16
CA ASN A 248 16.07 14.78 -6.45
C ASN A 248 15.52 14.36 -7.82
N ALA A 249 16.37 14.33 -8.86
CA ALA A 249 15.99 13.82 -10.16
C ALA A 249 15.60 12.34 -10.10
N THR A 250 16.37 11.52 -9.38
CA THR A 250 16.08 10.08 -9.21
C THR A 250 14.73 9.85 -8.52
N VAL A 251 14.46 10.57 -7.43
CA VAL A 251 13.18 10.46 -6.71
C VAL A 251 12.01 10.88 -7.60
N ALA A 252 12.17 11.98 -8.36
CA ALA A 252 11.17 12.44 -9.31
C ALA A 252 10.86 11.39 -10.39
N ASP A 253 11.91 10.78 -10.96
CA ASP A 253 11.79 9.75 -11.99
C ASP A 253 11.10 8.49 -11.44
N VAL A 254 11.48 8.03 -10.24
CA VAL A 254 10.84 6.88 -9.58
C VAL A 254 9.34 7.13 -9.41
N LEU A 255 8.95 8.28 -8.84
CA LEU A 255 7.54 8.61 -8.65
C LEU A 255 6.78 8.72 -9.99
N ALA A 256 7.39 9.30 -11.02
CA ALA A 256 6.78 9.36 -12.34
C ALA A 256 6.57 7.96 -12.96
N GLN A 257 7.52 7.04 -12.79
CA GLN A 257 7.41 5.65 -13.26
C GLN A 257 6.36 4.85 -12.47
N LEU A 258 6.16 5.18 -11.19
CA LEU A 258 5.10 4.61 -10.35
C LEU A 258 3.71 5.23 -10.62
N GLY A 259 3.61 6.17 -11.57
CA GLY A 259 2.34 6.70 -12.08
C GLY A 259 1.90 8.02 -11.46
N PHE A 260 2.71 8.64 -10.61
CA PHE A 260 2.39 9.95 -10.03
C PHE A 260 2.57 11.08 -11.05
N VAL A 261 1.80 12.16 -10.88
CA VAL A 261 2.00 13.40 -11.62
C VAL A 261 3.04 14.25 -10.89
N VAL A 262 4.25 14.31 -11.46
CA VAL A 262 5.40 15.02 -10.89
C VAL A 262 5.73 16.28 -11.67
N GLN A 263 5.92 17.40 -10.98
CA GLN A 263 6.38 18.68 -11.52
C GLN A 263 7.64 19.14 -10.77
N VAL A 264 8.78 19.15 -11.47
CA VAL A 264 10.05 19.62 -10.90
C VAL A 264 10.06 21.14 -10.81
N THR A 265 10.50 21.66 -9.65
CA THR A 265 10.49 23.08 -9.30
C THR A 265 11.85 23.52 -8.76
N GLY A 266 12.35 24.66 -9.27
CA GLY A 266 13.56 25.31 -8.80
C GLY A 266 14.89 24.66 -9.26
N PRO A 267 16.02 25.35 -9.11
CA PRO A 267 17.32 24.92 -9.64
C PRO A 267 17.95 23.75 -8.89
N VAL A 268 17.49 23.42 -7.67
CA VAL A 268 17.98 22.28 -6.87
C VAL A 268 16.97 21.11 -6.89
N GLY A 269 15.92 21.18 -7.73
CA GLY A 269 15.12 20.02 -8.12
C GLY A 269 14.06 19.52 -7.13
N CYS A 270 13.46 20.38 -6.30
CA CYS A 270 12.30 19.94 -5.49
C CYS A 270 11.16 19.50 -6.42
N SER A 271 10.49 18.40 -6.12
CA SER A 271 9.38 17.90 -6.93
C SER A 271 8.05 18.15 -6.24
N MET A 272 7.11 18.75 -6.97
CA MET A 272 5.72 18.84 -6.55
C MET A 272 4.97 17.64 -7.12
N VAL A 273 4.35 16.86 -6.25
CA VAL A 273 3.68 15.61 -6.61
C VAL A 273 2.18 15.75 -6.33
N THR A 274 1.40 15.38 -7.34
CA THR A 274 -0.06 15.36 -7.29
C THR A 274 -0.55 13.93 -7.59
N ALA A 275 -1.88 13.74 -7.56
CA ALA A 275 -2.55 12.44 -7.68
C ALA A 275 -1.99 11.50 -8.78
N LEU A 276 -2.27 10.20 -8.61
CA LEU A 276 -1.98 9.16 -9.60
C LEU A 276 -2.70 9.42 -10.93
N ARG A 277 -2.03 9.11 -12.05
CA ARG A 277 -2.60 9.18 -13.42
C ARG A 277 -3.58 8.06 -13.75
#